data_AF-A0AA96SH99-F1
#
_entry.id   AF-A0AA96SH99-F1
#
_cell.length_a   1.000
_cell.length_b   1.000
_cell.length_c   1.000
_cell.angle_alpha   90.00
_cell.angle_beta   90.00
_cell.angle_gamma   90.00
#
_symmetry.space_group_name_H-M   'P 1'
#
loop_
_entity.id
_entity.type
_entity.pdbx_description
1 polymer ?
#
loop_
_entity_poly.entity_id
_entity_poly.type
_entity_poly.pdbx_seq_one_letter_code
_entity_poly.pdbx_strand_id
1 'polypeptide(L)' 'MKNKPKITYIATKPIPNKKGLIAPWFDESGMGIQHFTDMEVGYLMNNGYLKIIE' A
#
# COMPACT_ATOMS: atom_id res chain seq x y z
N MET A 1 -2.45 -12.61 10.63
CA MET A 1 -2.89 -13.80 9.87
C MET A 1 -1.76 -14.31 8.98
N LYS A 2 -1.22 -15.50 9.24
CA LYS A 2 -0.02 -16.06 8.59
C LYS A 2 -0.14 -16.36 7.08
N ASN A 3 -1.33 -16.20 6.47
CA ASN A 3 -1.64 -16.75 5.14
C ASN A 3 -2.25 -15.74 4.15
N LYS A 4 -2.16 -14.43 4.37
CA LYS A 4 -2.63 -13.47 3.34
C LYS A 4 -1.57 -13.32 2.24
N PRO A 5 -1.97 -13.18 0.97
CA PRO A 5 -1.01 -12.88 -0.10
C PRO A 5 -0.29 -11.58 0.25
N LYS A 6 1.03 -11.68 0.39
CA LYS A 6 1.91 -10.52 0.45
C LYS A 6 2.28 -10.21 -0.99
N ILE A 7 1.88 -9.04 -1.48
CA ILE A 7 2.34 -8.52 -2.77
C ILE A 7 3.22 -7.33 -2.46
N THR A 8 4.45 -7.36 -2.95
CA THR A 8 5.39 -6.25 -2.82
C THR A 8 5.42 -5.47 -4.13
N TYR A 9 5.31 -4.14 -4.04
CA TYR A 9 5.35 -3.25 -5.19
C TYR A 9 6.53 -2.28 -5.10
N ILE A 10 7.04 -1.86 -6.26
CA ILE A 10 7.90 -0.68 -6.40
C ILE A 10 7.17 0.41 -7.17
N ALA A 11 7.24 1.65 -6.67
CA ALA A 11 6.73 2.82 -7.38
C ALA A 11 7.71 3.22 -8.49
N THR A 12 7.25 3.23 -9.73
CA THR A 12 8.03 3.59 -10.92
C THR A 12 7.80 5.02 -11.38
N LYS A 13 6.76 5.68 -10.84
CA LYS A 13 6.39 7.08 -11.08
C LYS A 13 5.91 7.71 -9.76
N PRO A 14 5.93 9.04 -9.62
CA PRO A 14 5.31 9.70 -8.47
C PRO A 14 3.82 9.36 -8.39
N ILE A 15 3.36 8.94 -7.20
CA ILE A 15 1.95 8.64 -6.93
C ILE A 15 1.46 9.65 -5.88
N PRO A 16 0.50 10.52 -6.22
CA PRO A 16 -0.17 11.35 -5.23
C PRO A 16 -0.77 10.46 -4.14
N ASN A 17 -0.32 10.64 -2.91
CA ASN A 17 -0.81 9.89 -1.75
C ASN A 17 -0.81 10.75 -0.50
N LYS A 18 -1.65 10.38 0.45
CA LYS A 18 -1.61 10.89 1.82
C LYS A 18 -0.87 9.86 2.68
N LYS A 19 0.10 10.33 3.46
CA LYS A 19 0.84 9.50 4.42
C LYS A 19 0.27 9.72 5.82
N GLY A 20 0.11 8.63 6.58
CA GLY A 20 -0.36 8.71 7.96
C GLY A 20 0.14 7.55 8.82
N LEU A 21 0.05 7.72 10.14
CA LEU A 21 0.23 6.61 11.07
C LEU A 21 -1.02 5.72 11.06
N ILE A 22 -0.81 4.41 11.16
CA ILE A 22 -1.88 3.43 11.36
C ILE A 22 -2.28 3.49 12.84
N ALA A 23 -3.56 3.75 13.09
CA ALA A 23 -4.10 3.73 14.45
C ALA A 23 -4.08 2.30 15.03
N PRO A 24 -3.93 2.13 16.36
CA PRO A 24 -4.15 0.85 17.02
C PRO A 24 -5.58 0.38 16.75
N TRP A 25 -5.75 -0.86 16.28
CA TRP A 25 -7.07 -1.45 15.96
C TRP A 25 -6.98 -2.97 15.87
N PHE A 26 -8.11 -3.69 15.96
CA PHE A 26 -8.18 -5.15 15.91
C PHE A 26 -7.26 -5.87 16.92
N ASP A 27 -7.15 -5.36 18.14
CA ASP A 27 -6.24 -5.87 19.20
C ASP A 27 -4.75 -5.84 18.81
N GLU A 28 -4.39 -5.06 17.78
CA GLU A 28 -3.02 -4.85 17.32
C GLU A 28 -2.56 -3.42 17.57
N SER A 29 -1.25 -3.26 17.78
CA SER A 29 -0.65 -1.97 18.17
C SER A 29 -0.67 -0.91 17.06
N GLY A 30 -0.76 -1.31 15.79
CA GLY A 30 -0.70 -0.38 14.66
C GLY A 30 0.67 0.29 14.54
N MET A 31 0.70 1.61 14.50
CA MET A 31 1.90 2.48 14.46
C MET A 31 2.79 2.38 13.20
N GLY A 32 2.43 1.50 12.26
CA GLY A 32 3.02 1.51 10.92
C GLY A 32 2.67 2.78 10.14
N ILE A 33 3.38 2.98 9.02
CA ILE A 33 3.07 4.05 8.07
C ILE A 33 2.13 3.47 7.01
N GLN A 34 0.98 4.10 6.82
CA GLN A 34 0.08 3.84 5.69
C GLN A 34 0.18 4.94 4.65
N HIS A 35 0.04 4.54 3.38
CA HIS A 35 -0.11 5.41 2.24
C HIS A 35 -1.52 5.22 1.68
N PHE A 36 -2.32 6.28 1.71
CA PHE A 36 -3.65 6.31 1.13
C PHE A 36 -3.57 6.96 -0.26
N THR A 37 -3.99 6.22 -1.28
CA THR A 37 -4.08 6.70 -2.65
C THR A 37 -5.54 6.87 -3.04
N ASP A 38 -5.85 7.92 -3.80
CA ASP A 38 -7.21 8.11 -4.33
C ASP A 38 -7.51 7.10 -5.47
N MET A 39 -6.47 6.55 -6.09
CA MET A 39 -6.55 5.50 -7.11
C MET A 39 -6.36 4.13 -6.49
N GLU A 40 -7.13 3.15 -6.96
CA GLU A 40 -6.94 1.75 -6.56
C GLU A 40 -5.64 1.15 -7.11
N VAL A 41 -5.14 0.11 -6.43
CA VAL A 41 -3.88 -0.57 -6.79
C VAL A 41 -3.92 -1.12 -8.23
N GLY A 42 -5.06 -1.65 -8.67
CA GLY A 42 -5.24 -2.17 -10.03
C GLY A 42 -5.00 -1.11 -11.11
N TYR A 43 -5.60 0.07 -10.94
CA TYR A 43 -5.34 1.22 -11.82
C TYR A 43 -3.86 1.60 -11.85
N LEU A 44 -3.23 1.71 -10.68
CA LEU A 44 -1.82 2.10 -10.57
C LEU A 44 -0.88 1.10 -11.27
N MET A 45 -1.19 -0.20 -11.19
CA MET A 45 -0.45 -1.23 -11.91
C MET A 45 -0.65 -1.13 -13.43
N ASN A 46 -1.91 -1.07 -13.88
CA ASN A 46 -2.25 -1.07 -15.30
C ASN A 46 -1.70 0.16 -16.05
N ASN A 47 -1.46 1.27 -15.33
CA ASN A 47 -0.92 2.51 -15.88
C ASN A 47 0.60 2.69 -15.59
N GLY A 48 1.26 1.65 -15.08
CA GLY A 48 2.72 1.62 -14.88
C GLY A 48 3.23 2.58 -13.80
N TYR A 49 2.42 2.84 -12.78
CA TYR A 49 2.84 3.55 -11.55
C TYR A 49 3.39 2.57 -10.50
N LEU A 50 2.86 1.35 -10.44
CA LEU A 50 3.32 0.28 -9.58
C LEU A 50 3.75 -0.93 -10.40
N LYS A 51 4.85 -1.58 -9.99
CA LYS A 51 5.30 -2.87 -10.53
C LYS A 51 5.45 -3.87 -9.39
N ILE A 52 4.94 -5.09 -9.57
CA ILE A 52 5.11 -6.19 -8.61
C ILE A 52 6.58 -6.65 -8.60
N ILE A 53 7.12 -6.92 -7.41
CA ILE A 53 8.48 -7.44 -7.22
C ILE A 53 8.56 -8.68 -6.32
N GLU A 54 7.49 -9.05 -5.60
CA GLU A 54 7.35 -10.29 -4.83
C GLU A 54 5.86 -10.64 -4.65
#